data_AF-A0A965LN74-F1
#
_entry.id   AF-A0A965LN74-F1
#
_cell.length_a   1.000
_cell.length_b   1.000
_cell.length_c   1.000
_cell.angle_alpha   90.00
_cell.angle_beta   90.00
_cell.angle_gamma   90.00
#
_symmetry.space_group_name_H-M   'P 1'
#
loop_
_entity.id
_entity.type
_entity.pdbx_description
1 polymer ?
#
loop_
_entity_poly.entity_id
_entity_poly.type
_entity_poly.pdbx_seq_one_letter_code
_entity_poly.pdbx_strand_id
1 'polypeptide(L)'
;MVSAERLAIARLVHRVGFGPKPGQFAKMLKQGFKVSARQLLKSGLPDYGDVKTAIGITDLGAQPKPNSEALRPYNVAKDAQLRNMSLWWLDQMVG
;
A
#
# COMPACT_ATOMS: atom_id res chain seq x y z
N MET A 1 20.74 -17.31 17.91
CA MET A 1 19.46 -16.64 18.23
C MET A 1 18.53 -17.63 18.88
N VAL A 2 18.02 -17.30 20.06
CA VAL A 2 17.08 -18.15 20.79
C VAL A 2 15.77 -18.24 19.99
N SER A 3 15.32 -19.46 19.70
CA SER A 3 14.13 -19.76 18.87
C SER A 3 12.89 -18.92 19.25
N ALA A 4 12.73 -18.63 20.55
CA ALA A 4 11.64 -17.81 21.08
C ALA A 4 11.59 -16.39 20.51
N GLU A 5 12.73 -15.75 20.27
CA GLU A 5 12.78 -14.37 19.78
C GLU A 5 12.38 -14.28 18.30
N ARG A 6 12.82 -15.26 17.50
CA ARG A 6 12.37 -15.40 16.10
C ARG A 6 10.85 -15.57 16.04
N LEU A 7 10.28 -16.41 16.90
CA LEU A 7 8.83 -16.63 16.95
C LEU A 7 8.07 -15.36 17.36
N ALA A 8 8.59 -14.61 18.33
CA ALA A 8 8.00 -13.34 18.76
C ALA A 8 7.99 -12.31 17.62
N ILE A 9 9.11 -12.16 16.90
CA ILE A 9 9.20 -11.27 15.73
C ILE A 9 8.26 -11.75 14.62
N ALA A 10 8.19 -13.05 14.33
CA ALA A 10 7.28 -13.59 13.32
C ALA A 10 5.82 -13.27 13.65
N ARG A 11 5.38 -13.54 14.88
CA ARG A 11 4.00 -13.24 15.33
C ARG A 11 3.67 -11.76 15.25
N LEU A 12 4.61 -10.90 15.63
CA LEU A 12 4.43 -9.47 15.57
C LEU A 12 4.24 -9.01 14.12
N VAL A 13 5.10 -9.47 13.22
CA VAL A 13 5.06 -9.12 11.79
C VAL A 13 3.79 -9.65 11.12
N HIS A 14 3.31 -10.84 11.48
CA HIS A 14 2.02 -11.35 10.98
C HIS A 14 0.79 -10.56 11.47
N ARG A 15 0.94 -9.73 12.51
CA ARG A 15 -0.16 -8.90 13.04
C ARG A 15 -0.21 -7.50 12.45
N VAL A 16 0.86 -7.05 11.80
CA VAL A 16 0.98 -5.67 11.32
C VAL A 16 1.18 -5.68 9.81
N GLY A 17 0.25 -5.08 9.09
CA GLY A 17 0.29 -5.01 7.62
C GLY A 17 0.23 -6.38 6.96
N PHE A 18 0.92 -6.52 5.83
CA PHE A 18 0.98 -7.74 5.02
C PHE A 18 2.21 -8.62 5.31
N GLY A 19 2.87 -8.39 6.44
CA GLY A 19 4.12 -9.08 6.80
C GLY A 19 5.37 -8.28 6.40
N PRO A 20 6.57 -8.90 6.44
CA PRO A 20 7.82 -8.20 6.26
C PRO A 20 8.20 -8.12 4.78
N LYS A 21 8.72 -6.98 4.35
CA LYS A 21 9.39 -6.86 3.05
C LYS A 21 10.53 -7.87 2.88
N PRO A 22 10.92 -8.18 1.63
CA PRO A 22 12.13 -8.94 1.35
C PRO A 22 13.34 -8.39 2.13
N GLY A 23 13.98 -9.24 2.93
CA GLY A 23 15.14 -8.87 3.76
C GLY A 23 14.83 -8.12 5.06
N GLN A 24 13.63 -7.57 5.25
CA GLN A 24 13.26 -6.84 6.47
C GLN A 24 13.22 -7.78 7.69
N PHE A 25 12.65 -8.98 7.53
CA PHE A 25 12.62 -9.97 8.61
C PHE A 25 14.03 -10.35 9.08
N ALA A 26 14.96 -10.58 8.14
CA ALA A 26 16.35 -10.87 8.47
C ALA A 26 17.04 -9.70 9.20
N LYS A 27 16.70 -8.46 8.85
CA LYS A 27 17.18 -7.25 9.55
C LYS A 27 16.62 -7.17 10.97
N MET A 28 15.32 -7.43 11.16
CA MET A 28 14.67 -7.46 12.49
C MET A 28 15.30 -8.52 13.40
N LEU A 29 15.62 -9.70 12.85
CA LEU A 29 16.33 -10.75 13.59
C LEU A 29 17.71 -10.28 14.08
N LYS A 30 18.46 -9.53 13.28
CA LYS A 30 19.77 -8.97 13.67
C LYS A 30 19.66 -7.85 14.70
N GLN A 31 18.56 -7.09 14.68
CA GLN A 31 18.32 -5.93 15.58
C GLN A 31 17.66 -6.32 16.91
N GLY A 32 17.09 -7.52 16.99
CA GLY A 32 16.41 -8.04 18.17
C GLY A 32 14.96 -7.52 18.32
N PHE A 33 14.20 -8.18 19.19
CA PHE A 33 12.75 -7.97 19.30
C PHE A 33 12.39 -6.55 19.77
N LYS A 34 13.05 -6.02 20.79
CA LYS A 34 12.69 -4.72 21.40
C LYS A 34 12.80 -3.55 20.41
N VAL A 35 13.86 -3.54 19.61
CA VAL A 35 14.08 -2.51 18.57
C VAL A 35 13.08 -2.68 17.43
N SER A 36 12.91 -3.91 16.96
CA SER A 36 11.99 -4.26 15.88
C SER A 36 10.54 -3.93 16.23
N ALA A 37 10.09 -4.25 17.45
CA ALA A 37 8.76 -3.95 17.94
C ALA A 37 8.50 -2.45 18.02
N ARG A 38 9.47 -1.67 18.51
CA ARG A 38 9.35 -0.22 18.56
C ARG A 38 9.23 0.38 17.16
N GLN A 39 10.03 -0.08 16.21
CA GLN A 39 9.97 0.41 14.82
C GLN A 39 8.64 0.07 14.15
N LEU A 40 8.20 -1.18 14.27
CA LEU A 40 6.97 -1.66 13.64
C LEU A 40 5.71 -1.05 14.26
N LEU A 41 5.71 -0.76 15.56
CA LEU A 41 4.56 -0.15 16.24
C LEU A 41 4.57 1.38 16.22
N LYS A 42 5.70 2.02 15.88
CA LYS A 42 5.79 3.49 15.66
C LYS A 42 5.65 3.91 14.21
N SER A 43 5.53 2.98 13.25
CA SER A 43 5.29 3.38 11.86
C SER A 43 3.94 4.09 11.80
N GLY A 44 3.98 5.43 11.65
CA GLY A 44 2.80 6.21 11.33
C GLY A 44 2.27 5.83 9.95
N LEU A 45 1.08 6.34 9.62
CA LEU A 45 0.62 6.31 8.22
C LEU A 45 1.67 7.03 7.36
N PRO A 46 2.04 6.49 6.19
CA PRO A 46 2.84 7.22 5.21
C PRO A 46 2.25 8.62 4.97
N ASP A 47 3.11 9.63 4.84
CA ASP A 47 2.66 10.94 4.38
C ASP A 47 2.38 10.84 2.88
N TYR A 48 1.11 10.84 2.52
CA TYR A 48 0.70 10.56 1.16
C TYR A 48 0.65 11.81 0.26
N GLY A 49 0.95 13.02 0.79
CA GLY A 49 0.92 14.25 0.00
C GLY A 49 -0.39 14.45 -0.79
N ASP A 50 -0.33 15.09 -1.96
CA ASP A 50 -1.46 15.10 -2.90
C ASP A 50 -1.52 13.81 -3.72
N VAL A 51 -2.11 12.79 -3.11
CA VAL A 51 -2.36 11.45 -3.65
C VAL A 51 -3.00 11.47 -5.03
N LYS A 52 -3.86 12.45 -5.32
CA LYS A 52 -4.59 12.54 -6.59
C LYS A 52 -3.62 12.81 -7.75
N THR A 53 -2.67 13.70 -7.51
CA THR A 53 -1.63 14.05 -8.49
C THR A 53 -0.67 12.88 -8.72
N ALA A 54 -0.30 12.13 -7.68
CA ALA A 54 0.58 10.97 -7.79
C ALA A 54 -0.05 9.79 -8.57
N ILE A 55 -1.37 9.60 -8.46
CA ILE A 55 -2.10 8.51 -9.14
C ILE A 55 -2.60 8.91 -10.54
N GLY A 56 -2.50 10.21 -10.88
CA GLY A 56 -3.03 10.74 -12.14
C GLY A 56 -4.55 10.74 -12.20
N ILE A 57 -5.21 10.91 -11.05
CA ILE A 57 -6.68 11.06 -10.99
C ILE A 57 -7.02 12.48 -11.41
N THR A 58 -7.83 12.60 -12.46
CA THR A 58 -8.32 13.88 -12.99
C THR A 58 -9.84 13.91 -12.92
N ASP A 59 -10.41 15.11 -12.84
CA ASP A 59 -11.85 15.27 -12.96
C ASP A 59 -12.29 14.90 -14.40
N LEU A 60 -13.14 13.89 -14.52
CA LEU A 60 -13.70 13.43 -15.80
C LEU A 60 -15.00 14.14 -16.18
N GLY A 61 -15.51 15.02 -15.31
CA GLY A 61 -16.80 15.68 -15.47
C GLY A 61 -17.99 14.74 -15.28
N ALA A 62 -19.17 15.22 -15.66
CA ALA A 62 -20.42 14.47 -15.52
C ALA A 62 -20.45 13.26 -16.46
N GLN A 63 -21.03 12.15 -15.97
CA GLN A 63 -21.21 10.95 -16.77
C GLN A 63 -22.06 11.26 -18.03
N PRO A 64 -21.59 10.90 -19.24
CA PRO A 64 -22.35 11.11 -20.47
C PRO A 64 -23.66 10.32 -20.49
N LYS A 65 -24.65 10.82 -21.24
CA LYS A 65 -25.92 10.13 -21.44
C LYS A 65 -25.71 8.75 -22.09
N PRO A 66 -26.58 7.76 -21.81
CA PRO A 66 -26.61 6.51 -22.54
C PRO A 66 -26.67 6.75 -24.05
N ASN A 67 -25.95 5.93 -24.84
CA ASN A 67 -25.85 6.02 -26.30
C ASN A 67 -25.19 7.30 -26.86
N SER A 68 -24.56 8.13 -26.03
CA SER A 68 -23.72 9.24 -26.49
C SER A 68 -22.36 8.75 -27.00
N GLU A 69 -21.84 9.37 -28.06
CA GLU A 69 -20.48 9.12 -28.56
C GLU A 69 -19.40 9.37 -27.48
N ALA A 70 -19.67 10.29 -26.54
CA ALA A 70 -18.76 10.62 -25.43
C ALA A 70 -18.71 9.55 -24.33
N LEU A 71 -19.66 8.61 -24.29
CA LEU A 71 -19.74 7.58 -23.24
C LEU A 71 -18.55 6.62 -23.27
N ARG A 72 -18.12 6.22 -24.48
CA ARG A 72 -16.99 5.30 -24.66
C ARG A 72 -15.66 5.88 -24.15
N PRO A 73 -15.21 7.08 -24.57
CA PRO A 73 -13.97 7.66 -24.05
C PRO A 73 -14.05 7.95 -22.54
N TYR A 74 -15.21 8.36 -22.01
CA TYR A 74 -15.42 8.51 -20.57
C TYR A 74 -15.18 7.20 -19.81
N ASN A 75 -15.77 6.10 -20.26
CA ASN A 75 -15.59 4.78 -19.62
C ASN A 75 -14.13 4.33 -19.66
N VAL A 76 -13.43 4.52 -20.79
CA VAL A 76 -12.00 4.18 -20.91
C VAL A 76 -11.16 4.97 -19.90
N ALA A 77 -11.41 6.28 -19.77
CA ALA A 77 -10.70 7.13 -18.82
C ALA A 77 -10.99 6.73 -17.36
N LYS A 78 -12.26 6.47 -17.04
CA LYS A 78 -12.69 5.99 -15.72
C LYS A 78 -12.03 4.66 -15.36
N ASP A 79 -12.01 3.69 -16.27
CA ASP A 79 -11.41 2.39 -16.04
C ASP A 79 -9.89 2.49 -15.85
N ALA A 80 -9.24 3.41 -16.57
CA ALA A 80 -7.81 3.69 -16.38
C ALA A 80 -7.52 4.26 -14.99
N GLN A 81 -8.31 5.24 -14.52
CA GLN A 81 -8.15 5.79 -13.16
C GLN A 81 -8.36 4.72 -12.09
N LEU A 82 -9.38 3.84 -12.23
CA LEU A 82 -9.61 2.74 -11.28
C LEU A 82 -8.44 1.74 -11.22
N ARG A 83 -7.84 1.41 -12.37
CA ARG A 83 -6.65 0.55 -12.43
C ARG A 83 -5.45 1.20 -11.76
N ASN A 84 -5.19 2.48 -12.06
CA ASN A 84 -4.07 3.21 -11.47
C ASN A 84 -4.19 3.33 -9.94
N MET A 85 -5.39 3.62 -9.43
CA MET A 85 -5.67 3.63 -7.99
C MET A 85 -5.39 2.28 -7.34
N SER A 86 -5.81 1.20 -7.99
CA SER A 86 -5.61 -0.16 -7.50
C SER A 86 -4.14 -0.54 -7.46
N LEU A 87 -3.37 -0.22 -8.52
CA LEU A 87 -1.93 -0.47 -8.58
C LEU A 87 -1.15 0.38 -7.59
N TRP A 88 -1.50 1.65 -7.44
CA TRP A 88 -0.89 2.52 -6.44
C TRP A 88 -1.11 1.99 -5.02
N TRP A 89 -2.33 1.55 -4.71
CA TRP A 89 -2.62 0.96 -3.39
C TRP A 89 -1.79 -0.30 -3.14
N LEU A 90 -1.63 -1.15 -4.15
CA LEU A 90 -0.77 -2.34 -4.05
C LEU A 90 0.70 -1.97 -3.81
N ASP A 91 1.22 -0.95 -4.49
CA ASP A 91 2.57 -0.45 -4.28
C ASP A 91 2.78 0.05 -2.83
N GLN A 92 1.78 0.74 -2.26
CA GLN A 92 1.81 1.17 -0.86
C GLN A 92 1.72 0.00 0.14
N MET A 93 1.03 -1.08 -0.21
CA MET A 93 0.82 -2.22 0.69
C MET A 93 1.96 -3.24 0.70
N VAL A 94 2.77 -3.27 -0.37
CA VAL A 94 4.06 -4.00 -0.40
C VAL A 94 5.20 -3.13 0.18
N GLY A 95 4.84 -1.92 0.66
CA GLY A 95 5.65 -0.86 1.26
C GLY A 95 5.96 -1.00 2.76
#